data_AF-A0A0N1JNY7-F1
#
_entry.id   AF-A0A0N1JNY7-F1
#
_cell.length_a   1.000
_cell.length_b   1.000
_cell.length_c   1.000
_cell.angle_alpha   90.00
_cell.angle_beta   90.00
_cell.angle_gamma   90.00
#
_symmetry.space_group_name_H-M   'P 1'
#
loop_
_entity.id
_entity.type
_entity.pdbx_description
1 polymer ?
#
loop_
_entity_poly.entity_id
_entity_poly.type
_entity_poly.pdbx_seq_one_letter_code
_entity_poly.pdbx_strand_id
1 'polypeptide(L)'
;MRLYLCEKPSQGKDIAAVLGAKTRGNGCIKGPGVVVTWGIGHLLETAAPDAYGDHLKNWSLDTLPILPAQWKVIVKPKTASQFKVVKQLLKEATELVIATDADREGEMIARELIEYCGYRGPIQRLWLSALNDLHSPGAQQLQTGCGNLSAIPISARTL
;
A
#
# COMPACT_ATOMS: atom_id res chain seq x y z
N MET A 1 -3.50 -13.96 -9.26
CA MET A 1 -2.26 -13.26 -9.70
C MET A 1 -1.53 -12.71 -8.49
N ARG A 2 -0.19 -12.60 -8.52
CA ARG A 2 0.58 -11.92 -7.47
C ARG A 2 0.66 -10.43 -7.76
N LEU A 3 0.22 -9.61 -6.82
CA LEU A 3 0.21 -8.15 -6.95
C LEU A 3 1.36 -7.55 -6.15
N TYR A 4 2.18 -6.70 -6.77
CA TYR A 4 3.20 -5.89 -6.11
C TYR A 4 2.67 -4.46 -5.95
N LEU A 5 2.57 -3.99 -4.71
CA LEU A 5 2.12 -2.64 -4.37
C LEU A 5 3.31 -1.78 -3.99
N CYS A 6 3.60 -0.78 -4.83
CA CYS A 6 4.67 0.19 -4.62
C CYS A 6 4.09 1.53 -4.12
N GLU A 7 4.94 2.44 -3.65
CA GLU A 7 4.51 3.76 -3.18
C GLU A 7 4.34 4.77 -4.32
N LYS A 8 5.19 4.63 -5.35
CA LYS A 8 5.31 5.61 -6.45
C LYS A 8 5.57 4.96 -7.81
N PRO A 9 5.21 5.63 -8.93
CA PRO A 9 5.35 5.06 -10.27
C PRO A 9 6.78 4.68 -10.68
N SER A 10 7.80 5.41 -10.21
CA SER A 10 9.21 5.09 -10.51
C SER A 10 9.60 3.73 -9.94
N GLN A 11 9.37 3.52 -8.64
CA GLN A 11 9.59 2.24 -7.96
C GLN A 11 8.83 1.09 -8.65
N GLY A 12 7.58 1.33 -9.07
CA GLY A 12 6.80 0.35 -9.81
C GLY A 12 7.41 -0.03 -11.17
N LYS A 13 8.06 0.91 -11.87
CA LYS A 13 8.78 0.61 -13.12
C LYS A 13 10.02 -0.22 -12.87
N ASP A 14 10.79 0.11 -11.84
CA ASP A 14 12.03 -0.60 -11.50
C ASP A 14 11.74 -2.06 -11.12
N ILE A 15 10.73 -2.27 -10.27
CA ILE A 15 10.28 -3.62 -9.90
C ILE A 15 9.71 -4.37 -11.11
N ALA A 16 8.91 -3.72 -11.96
CA ALA A 16 8.38 -4.36 -13.15
C ALA A 16 9.47 -4.83 -14.11
N ALA A 17 10.56 -4.06 -14.26
CA ALA A 17 11.71 -4.43 -15.08
C ALA A 17 12.39 -5.70 -14.54
N VAL A 18 12.63 -5.79 -13.22
CA VAL A 18 13.23 -6.96 -12.57
C VAL A 18 12.32 -8.19 -12.68
N LEU A 19 11.00 -8.02 -12.57
CA LEU A 19 10.02 -9.10 -12.67
C LEU A 19 9.69 -9.50 -14.12
N GLY A 20 10.29 -8.85 -15.12
CA GLY A 20 9.99 -9.11 -16.54
C GLY A 20 8.56 -8.72 -16.96
N ALA A 21 7.89 -7.86 -16.20
CA ALA A 21 6.57 -7.33 -16.53
C ALA A 21 6.70 -6.18 -17.54
N LYS A 22 6.15 -6.37 -18.75
CA LYS A 22 6.35 -5.44 -19.89
C LYS A 22 5.06 -4.78 -20.38
N THR A 23 3.90 -5.34 -20.04
CA THR A 23 2.62 -4.89 -20.60
C THR A 23 2.08 -3.73 -19.77
N ARG A 24 2.09 -2.51 -20.32
CA ARG A 24 1.54 -1.34 -19.62
C ARG A 24 0.02 -1.41 -19.55
N GLY A 25 -0.52 -1.15 -18.37
CA GLY A 25 -1.94 -0.92 -18.13
C GLY A 25 -2.18 0.44 -17.50
N ASN A 26 -3.45 0.80 -17.29
CA ASN A 26 -3.77 1.99 -16.53
C ASN A 26 -3.37 1.78 -15.06
N GLY A 27 -2.43 2.59 -14.55
CA GLY A 27 -1.98 2.54 -13.16
C GLY A 27 -1.22 1.26 -12.74
N CYS A 28 -0.78 0.44 -13.70
CA CYS A 28 -0.05 -0.80 -13.43
C CYS A 28 0.78 -1.28 -14.63
N ILE A 29 1.67 -2.25 -14.38
CA ILE A 29 2.41 -2.99 -15.40
C ILE A 29 2.19 -4.48 -15.16
N LYS A 30 1.80 -5.22 -16.19
CA LYS A 30 1.45 -6.64 -16.14
C LYS A 30 2.55 -7.50 -16.75
N GLY A 31 2.79 -8.65 -16.13
CA GLY A 31 3.67 -9.71 -16.60
C GLY A 31 3.03 -11.09 -16.44
N PRO A 32 3.74 -12.16 -16.80
CA PRO A 32 3.24 -13.52 -16.61
C PRO A 32 3.02 -13.83 -15.12
N GLY A 33 1.76 -13.96 -14.69
CA GLY A 33 1.39 -14.29 -13.30
C GLY A 33 1.53 -13.16 -12.28
N VAL A 34 2.11 -12.02 -12.67
CA VAL A 34 2.39 -10.87 -11.79
C VAL A 34 1.78 -9.58 -12.32
N VAL A 35 1.39 -8.69 -11.41
CA VAL A 35 1.02 -7.30 -11.71
C VAL A 35 1.74 -6.39 -10.73
N VAL A 36 2.33 -5.31 -11.24
CA VAL A 36 2.96 -4.26 -10.42
C VAL A 36 2.09 -3.02 -10.51
N THR A 37 1.68 -2.49 -9.36
CA THR A 37 0.94 -1.24 -9.23
C THR A 37 1.61 -0.34 -8.19
N TRP A 38 1.10 0.88 -8.05
CA TRP A 38 1.70 1.89 -7.19
C TRP A 38 0.66 2.86 -6.62
N GLY A 39 1.00 3.46 -5.48
CA GLY A 39 0.42 4.71 -5.03
C GLY A 39 0.96 5.93 -5.79
N ILE A 40 0.54 7.10 -5.34
CA ILE A 40 1.15 8.38 -5.69
C ILE A 40 1.43 9.06 -4.35
N GLY A 41 2.30 8.43 -3.56
CA GLY A 41 2.29 8.58 -2.11
C GLY A 41 0.97 8.08 -1.53
N HIS A 42 0.42 8.81 -0.56
CA HIS A 42 -0.88 8.53 0.05
C HIS A 42 -2.04 8.65 -0.96
N LEU A 43 -2.78 7.55 -1.15
CA LEU A 43 -4.04 7.53 -1.91
C LEU A 43 -5.27 7.80 -1.03
N LEU A 44 -5.07 7.71 0.27
CA LEU A 44 -6.04 7.92 1.31
C LEU A 44 -5.58 9.12 2.17
N GLU A 45 -6.51 9.74 2.87
CA GLU A 45 -6.20 10.81 3.82
C GLU A 45 -7.20 10.77 4.98
N THR A 46 -6.79 11.32 6.13
CA THR A 46 -7.69 11.44 7.28
C THR A 46 -8.87 12.35 6.94
N ALA A 47 -10.06 11.95 7.37
CA ALA A 47 -11.24 12.76 7.15
C ALA A 47 -11.15 14.07 7.94
N ALA A 48 -11.63 15.15 7.35
CA ALA A 48 -11.74 16.43 8.03
C ALA A 48 -12.81 16.39 9.16
N PRO A 49 -12.77 17.33 10.12
CA PRO A 49 -13.69 17.35 11.27
C PRO A 49 -15.18 17.28 10.90
N ASP A 50 -15.57 17.93 9.80
CA ASP A 50 -16.94 17.95 9.28
C ASP A 50 -17.47 16.55 8.91
N ALA A 51 -16.60 15.61 8.59
CA ALA A 51 -16.95 14.22 8.33
C ALA A 51 -17.43 13.46 9.58
N TYR A 52 -17.21 14.02 10.78
CA TYR A 52 -17.60 13.40 12.06
C TYR A 52 -18.90 13.96 12.63
N GLY A 53 -19.45 15.02 12.05
CA GLY A 53 -20.79 15.54 12.39
C GLY A 53 -21.00 16.98 11.95
N ASP A 54 -22.26 17.35 11.71
CA ASP A 54 -22.60 18.70 11.23
C ASP A 54 -22.16 19.81 12.19
N HIS A 55 -22.12 19.52 13.49
CA HIS A 55 -21.67 20.45 14.54
C HIS A 55 -20.16 20.79 14.44
N LEU A 56 -19.38 20.03 13.66
CA LEU A 56 -17.95 20.26 13.43
C LEU A 56 -17.64 20.94 12.09
N LYS A 57 -18.67 21.31 11.32
CA LYS A 57 -18.51 22.08 10.07
C LYS A 57 -17.97 23.48 10.33
N ASN A 58 -18.41 24.10 11.44
CA ASN A 58 -17.97 25.42 11.85
C ASN A 58 -17.00 25.29 13.02
N TRP A 59 -15.89 26.02 12.94
CA TRP A 59 -14.88 26.01 13.99
C TRP A 59 -15.35 26.81 15.20
N SER A 60 -15.35 26.19 16.38
CA SER A 60 -15.61 26.85 17.66
C SER A 60 -14.67 26.30 18.74
N LEU A 61 -14.23 27.15 19.67
CA LEU A 61 -13.43 26.72 20.82
C LEU A 61 -14.18 25.69 21.68
N ASP A 62 -15.50 25.80 21.76
CA ASP A 62 -16.36 24.88 22.54
C ASP A 62 -16.36 23.45 21.99
N THR A 63 -15.98 23.28 20.72
CA THR A 63 -15.89 21.97 20.06
C THR A 63 -14.53 21.32 20.20
N LEU A 64 -13.57 22.00 20.83
CA LEU A 64 -12.21 21.50 21.01
C LEU A 64 -12.04 20.84 22.39
N PRO A 65 -11.24 19.75 22.47
CA PRO A 65 -10.57 19.06 21.38
C PRO A 65 -11.52 18.13 20.60
N ILE A 66 -11.32 18.03 19.29
CA ILE A 66 -12.06 17.09 18.45
C ILE A 66 -11.36 15.74 18.52
N LEU A 67 -11.98 14.79 19.24
CA LEU A 67 -11.48 13.43 19.41
C LEU A 67 -12.53 12.44 18.90
N PRO A 68 -12.43 11.99 17.63
CA PRO A 68 -13.35 11.00 17.10
C PRO A 68 -13.26 9.67 17.86
N ALA A 69 -14.41 9.07 18.15
CA ALA A 69 -14.45 7.70 18.70
C ALA A 69 -13.91 6.67 17.71
N GLN A 70 -14.06 6.93 16.41
CA GLN A 70 -13.51 6.13 15.32
C GLN A 70 -12.92 7.08 14.28
N TRP A 71 -11.66 6.89 13.94
CA TRP A 71 -11.00 7.65 12.88
C TRP A 71 -11.56 7.24 11.52
N LYS A 72 -11.91 8.24 10.71
CA LYS A 72 -12.36 8.04 9.33
C LYS A 72 -11.22 8.37 8.39
N VAL A 73 -11.04 7.50 7.42
CA VAL A 73 -10.13 7.68 6.30
C VAL A 73 -10.97 7.83 5.04
N ILE A 74 -10.58 8.73 4.14
CA ILE A 74 -11.27 8.99 2.88
C ILE A 74 -10.31 8.87 1.71
N VAL A 75 -10.85 8.62 0.52
CA VAL A 75 -10.07 8.61 -0.71
C VAL A 75 -9.71 10.02 -1.11
N LYS A 76 -8.42 10.28 -1.32
CA LYS A 76 -7.93 11.58 -1.74
C LYS A 76 -8.45 11.92 -3.15
N PRO A 77 -9.20 13.03 -3.35
CA PRO A 77 -9.86 13.31 -4.62
C PRO A 77 -8.92 13.35 -5.82
N LYS A 78 -7.71 13.93 -5.63
CA LYS A 78 -6.70 14.09 -6.69
C LYS A 78 -6.14 12.75 -7.21
N THR A 79 -6.17 11.70 -6.40
CA THR A 79 -5.59 10.39 -6.73
C THR A 79 -6.66 9.29 -6.79
N ALA A 80 -7.94 9.66 -6.78
CA ALA A 80 -9.07 8.74 -6.76
C ALA A 80 -9.12 7.78 -7.96
N SER A 81 -8.63 8.20 -9.14
CA SER A 81 -8.52 7.34 -10.32
C SER A 81 -7.52 6.20 -10.10
N GLN A 82 -6.35 6.50 -9.55
CA GLN A 82 -5.32 5.51 -9.20
C GLN A 82 -5.81 4.60 -8.07
N PHE A 83 -6.48 5.16 -7.06
CA PHE A 83 -7.09 4.36 -5.99
C PHE A 83 -8.07 3.32 -6.54
N LYS A 84 -8.94 3.68 -7.51
CA LYS A 84 -9.86 2.73 -8.15
C LYS A 84 -9.12 1.57 -8.82
N VAL A 85 -8.00 1.85 -9.49
CA VAL A 85 -7.14 0.81 -10.09
C VAL A 85 -6.57 -0.11 -9.01
N VAL A 86 -5.94 0.45 -7.98
CA VAL A 86 -5.34 -0.33 -6.88
C VAL A 86 -6.38 -1.20 -6.18
N LYS A 87 -7.57 -0.65 -5.88
CA LYS A 87 -8.69 -1.38 -5.28
C LYS A 87 -9.13 -2.56 -6.13
N GLN A 88 -9.26 -2.37 -7.45
CA GLN A 88 -9.63 -3.44 -8.37
C GLN A 88 -8.56 -4.54 -8.42
N LEU A 89 -7.28 -4.15 -8.51
CA LEU A 89 -6.17 -5.10 -8.53
C LEU A 89 -6.06 -5.88 -7.21
N LEU A 90 -6.26 -5.23 -6.07
CA LEU A 90 -6.30 -5.90 -4.76
C LEU A 90 -7.41 -6.96 -4.70
N LYS A 91 -8.58 -6.67 -5.27
CA LYS A 91 -9.70 -7.64 -5.34
C LYS A 91 -9.37 -8.87 -6.20
N GLU A 92 -8.60 -8.69 -7.26
CA GLU A 92 -8.17 -9.75 -8.18
C GLU A 92 -6.92 -10.51 -7.70
N ALA A 93 -6.18 -9.96 -6.73
CA ALA A 93 -4.93 -10.50 -6.24
C ALA A 93 -5.17 -11.77 -5.41
N THR A 94 -4.46 -12.84 -5.75
CA THR A 94 -4.43 -14.07 -4.95
C THR A 94 -3.36 -14.00 -3.86
N GLU A 95 -2.39 -13.11 -4.03
CA GLU A 95 -1.30 -12.82 -3.10
C GLU A 95 -0.84 -11.38 -3.31
N LEU A 96 -0.54 -10.68 -2.21
CA LEU A 96 -0.03 -9.31 -2.22
C LEU A 96 1.42 -9.27 -1.73
N VAL A 97 2.26 -8.52 -2.43
CA VAL A 97 3.61 -8.17 -2.02
C VAL A 97 3.67 -6.67 -1.78
N ILE A 98 3.92 -6.27 -0.54
CA ILE A 98 4.15 -4.87 -0.16
C ILE A 98 5.58 -4.51 -0.55
N ALA A 99 5.73 -3.61 -1.50
CA ALA A 99 6.99 -3.12 -2.03
C ALA A 99 7.08 -1.58 -1.95
N THR A 100 6.41 -0.98 -0.97
CA THR A 100 6.59 0.43 -0.56
C THR A 100 7.93 0.61 0.14
N ASP A 101 8.35 1.87 0.33
CA ASP A 101 9.62 2.20 0.97
C ASP A 101 9.76 1.53 2.35
N ALA A 102 10.99 1.18 2.71
CA ALA A 102 11.34 0.34 3.86
C ALA A 102 11.37 1.15 5.18
N ASP A 103 10.36 1.99 5.38
CA ASP A 103 10.22 2.85 6.56
C ASP A 103 8.80 2.78 7.15
N ARG A 104 8.57 3.57 8.21
CA ARG A 104 7.28 3.63 8.89
C ARG A 104 6.17 4.17 7.99
N GLU A 105 6.48 5.13 7.12
CA GLU A 105 5.49 5.76 6.25
C GLU A 105 5.06 4.79 5.14
N GLY A 106 6.01 4.12 4.51
CA GLY A 106 5.76 3.09 3.50
C GLY A 106 4.94 1.93 4.04
N GLU A 107 5.18 1.49 5.28
CA GLU A 107 4.32 0.48 5.94
C GLU A 107 2.90 1.03 6.16
N MET A 108 2.78 2.27 6.66
CA MET A 108 1.48 2.90 6.92
C MET A 108 0.65 3.03 5.64
N ILE A 109 1.24 3.53 4.55
CA ILE A 109 0.58 3.67 3.24
C ILE A 109 0.01 2.32 2.77
N ALA A 110 0.83 1.27 2.85
CA ALA A 110 0.40 -0.05 2.41
C ALA A 110 -0.71 -0.61 3.30
N ARG A 111 -0.57 -0.51 4.63
CA ARG A 111 -1.54 -1.04 5.61
C ARG A 111 -2.89 -0.35 5.49
N GLU A 112 -2.89 0.97 5.37
CA GLU A 112 -4.12 1.75 5.23
C GLU A 112 -4.90 1.34 3.98
N LEU A 113 -4.21 1.15 2.85
CA LEU A 113 -4.81 0.66 1.61
C LEU A 113 -5.39 -0.76 1.73
N ILE A 114 -4.64 -1.67 2.36
CA ILE A 114 -5.03 -3.07 2.58
C ILE A 114 -6.29 -3.13 3.46
N GLU A 115 -6.29 -2.37 4.56
CA GLU A 115 -7.40 -2.30 5.49
C GLU A 115 -8.64 -1.69 4.85
N TYR A 116 -8.49 -0.52 4.21
CA TYR A 116 -9.58 0.19 3.54
C TYR A 116 -10.19 -0.60 2.38
N CYS A 117 -9.37 -1.35 1.64
CA CYS A 117 -9.85 -2.21 0.55
C CYS A 117 -10.35 -3.58 1.02
N GLY A 118 -10.16 -3.93 2.30
CA GLY A 118 -10.60 -5.20 2.86
C GLY A 118 -9.86 -6.41 2.31
N TYR A 119 -8.59 -6.26 1.92
CA TYR A 119 -7.79 -7.40 1.46
C TYR A 119 -7.50 -8.35 2.63
N ARG A 120 -7.69 -9.65 2.39
CA ARG A 120 -7.53 -10.72 3.41
C ARG A 120 -6.71 -11.91 2.91
N GLY A 121 -6.15 -11.82 1.70
CA GLY A 121 -5.28 -12.86 1.15
C GLY A 121 -3.88 -12.87 1.79
N PRO A 122 -3.01 -13.79 1.37
CA PRO A 122 -1.62 -13.83 1.80
C PRO A 122 -0.88 -12.54 1.47
N ILE A 123 -0.09 -12.03 2.43
CA ILE A 123 0.70 -10.81 2.30
C ILE A 123 2.17 -11.14 2.57
N GLN A 124 3.05 -10.70 1.67
CA GLN A 124 4.49 -10.70 1.85
C GLN A 124 5.02 -9.26 1.82
N ARG A 125 6.19 -9.01 2.43
CA ARG A 125 6.87 -7.72 2.35
C ARG A 125 8.20 -7.89 1.61
N LEU A 126 8.41 -7.07 0.59
CA LEU A 126 9.68 -6.94 -0.09
C LEU A 126 10.47 -5.80 0.55
N TRP A 127 11.61 -6.13 1.15
CA TRP A 127 12.55 -5.17 1.72
C TRP A 127 13.62 -4.83 0.67
N LEU A 128 13.52 -3.64 0.07
CA LEU A 128 14.55 -3.14 -0.83
C LEU A 128 15.53 -2.30 0.00
N SER A 129 16.62 -2.91 0.47
CA SER A 129 17.72 -2.17 1.09
C SER A 129 18.44 -1.36 0.00
N ALA A 130 18.25 -0.04 0.01
CA ALA A 130 18.89 0.96 -0.84
C ALA A 130 19.10 0.56 -2.32
N LEU A 131 18.34 1.19 -3.21
CA LEU A 131 18.37 1.09 -4.68
C LEU A 131 19.73 1.45 -5.36
N ASN A 132 20.86 1.44 -4.65
CA ASN A 132 22.19 1.72 -5.20
C ASN A 132 22.83 0.53 -5.95
N ASP A 133 22.24 -0.67 -5.87
CA ASP A 133 22.84 -1.90 -6.42
C ASP A 133 21.92 -2.68 -7.38
N LEU A 134 21.01 -2.00 -8.08
CA LEU A 134 20.12 -2.64 -9.07
C LEU A 134 20.84 -3.27 -10.28
N HIS A 135 22.15 -3.07 -10.42
CA HIS A 135 22.99 -3.67 -11.47
C HIS A 135 23.77 -4.91 -11.01
N SER A 136 23.72 -5.24 -9.71
CA SER A 136 24.49 -6.33 -9.12
C SER A 136 23.60 -7.59 -9.01
N PRO A 137 24.00 -8.77 -9.54
CA PRO A 137 23.19 -10.00 -9.52
C PRO A 137 22.81 -10.54 -8.12
N GLY A 138 23.22 -9.86 -7.04
CA GLY A 138 23.06 -10.27 -5.65
C GLY A 138 21.93 -9.59 -4.86
N ALA A 139 21.20 -8.62 -5.44
CA ALA A 139 20.15 -7.87 -4.72
C ALA A 139 18.81 -8.62 -4.53
N GLN A 140 18.79 -9.93 -4.77
CA GLN A 140 17.64 -10.80 -4.52
C GLN A 140 17.69 -11.40 -3.12
N GLN A 141 17.70 -10.55 -2.09
CA GLN A 141 17.26 -11.01 -0.78
C GLN A 141 15.80 -10.61 -0.59
N LEU A 142 14.92 -11.48 -1.09
CA LEU A 142 13.61 -11.67 -0.45
C LEU A 142 13.92 -12.13 0.98
N GLN A 143 14.12 -11.20 1.90
CA GLN A 143 14.06 -11.54 3.31
C GLN A 143 12.59 -11.83 3.61
N THR A 144 12.21 -13.10 3.50
CA THR A 144 11.23 -13.66 4.42
C THR A 144 11.74 -13.33 5.81
N GLY A 145 10.95 -12.59 6.58
CA GLY A 145 11.28 -12.28 7.96
C GLY A 145 11.71 -13.55 8.69
N CYS A 146 12.94 -13.49 9.19
CA CYS A 146 13.62 -14.39 10.12
C CYS A 146 14.07 -15.77 9.60
N GLY A 147 15.37 -16.05 9.84
CA GLY A 147 16.03 -17.31 9.50
C GLY A 147 15.30 -18.53 10.06
N ASN A 148 15.21 -19.57 9.22
CA ASN A 148 14.78 -20.93 9.51
C ASN A 148 13.80 -21.05 10.68
N LEU A 149 12.54 -20.63 10.50
CA LEU A 149 11.40 -21.03 11.32
C LEU A 149 10.12 -20.58 10.59
N SER A 150 9.11 -21.43 10.63
CA SER A 150 7.68 -21.15 10.38
C SER A 150 7.33 -19.70 10.00
N ALA A 151 6.70 -19.53 8.83
CA ALA A 151 5.96 -18.33 8.48
C ALA A 151 5.26 -17.77 9.72
N ILE A 152 5.70 -16.61 10.22
CA ILE A 152 5.01 -15.95 11.33
C ILE A 152 3.70 -15.44 10.72
N PRO A 153 2.54 -16.05 11.03
CA PRO A 153 1.28 -15.45 10.66
C PRO A 153 1.19 -14.19 11.53
N ILE A 154 1.14 -13.02 10.90
CA ILE A 154 0.78 -11.80 11.63
C ILE A 154 -0.71 -11.98 11.97
N SER A 155 -0.95 -12.57 13.15
CA SER A 155 -2.25 -12.72 13.76
C SER A 155 -2.90 -11.35 13.84
N ALA A 156 -4.01 -11.18 13.13
CA ALA A 156 -4.94 -10.10 13.34
C ALA A 156 -5.55 -10.23 14.75
N ARG A 157 -4.86 -9.69 15.75
CA ARG A 157 -5.38 -9.37 17.10
C ARG A 157 -4.25 -8.75 17.91
N THR A 158 -4.38 -7.47 18.25
CA THR A 158 -4.55 -6.96 19.63
C THR A 158 -4.16 -5.48 19.66
N LEU A 159 -5.17 -4.65 19.97
CA LEU A 159 -5.18 -3.25 20.42
C LEU A 159 -4.67 -2.16 19.46
#